data_AF-A0A6B3C952-F1
#
_entry.id   AF-A0A6B3C952-F1
#
_cell.length_a   1.000
_cell.length_b   1.000
_cell.length_c   1.000
_cell.angle_alpha   90.00
_cell.angle_beta   90.00
_cell.angle_gamma   90.00
#
_symmetry.space_group_name_H-M   'P 1'
#
loop_
_entity.id
_entity.type
_entity.pdbx_description
1 polymer ?
#
loop_
_entity_poly.entity_id
_entity_poly.type
_entity_poly.pdbx_seq_one_letter_code
_entity_poly.pdbx_strand_id
1 'polypeptide(L)'
;RVTPPGRGIVHQVNLEQLATIVAEGPDGVLLPDTVIGTDSHTTMVNGLGVLGWGVGGLEAEAQMLGLAQPLRVPEIVGVRLTGAVSPGTSSTDVVLTLTRRLREENVRALMLEFTGPGVAELTAADRCTIANMAPEYGAMTAFFPV
;
A
#
# COMPACT_ATOMS: atom_id res chain seq x y z
N ARG A 1 10.18 -9.73 -15.82
CA ARG A 1 8.98 -10.58 -16.12
C ARG A 1 7.96 -9.69 -16.84
N VAL A 2 7.14 -10.22 -17.74
CA VAL A 2 6.06 -9.47 -18.40
C VAL A 2 4.75 -10.23 -18.19
N THR A 3 3.71 -9.53 -17.73
CA THR A 3 2.35 -10.06 -17.66
C THR A 3 1.62 -9.69 -18.97
N PRO A 4 1.16 -10.66 -19.78
CA PRO A 4 0.48 -10.36 -21.04
C PRO A 4 -0.83 -9.58 -20.84
N PRO A 5 -1.28 -8.79 -21.85
CA PRO A 5 -2.59 -8.16 -21.83
C PRO A 5 -3.73 -9.16 -21.56
N GLY A 6 -4.78 -8.70 -20.87
CA GLY A 6 -5.96 -9.52 -20.53
C GLY A 6 -5.77 -10.48 -19.35
N ARG A 7 -4.68 -10.36 -18.58
CA ARG A 7 -4.39 -11.19 -17.40
C ARG A 7 -4.72 -10.53 -16.06
N GLY A 8 -5.43 -9.40 -16.08
CA GLY A 8 -5.79 -8.62 -14.90
C GLY A 8 -5.18 -7.21 -14.92
N ILE A 9 -5.39 -6.49 -13.83
CA ILE A 9 -4.85 -5.14 -13.59
C ILE A 9 -3.59 -5.23 -12.75
N VAL A 10 -2.66 -4.30 -12.96
CA VAL A 10 -1.27 -4.40 -12.48
C VAL A 10 -1.16 -4.64 -10.97
N HIS A 11 -1.90 -3.87 -10.17
CA HIS A 11 -1.85 -3.96 -8.72
C HIS A 11 -2.52 -5.24 -8.18
N GLN A 12 -3.57 -5.76 -8.83
CA GLN A 12 -4.17 -7.05 -8.46
C GLN A 12 -3.22 -8.22 -8.77
N VAL A 13 -2.59 -8.19 -9.95
CA VAL A 13 -1.57 -9.17 -10.32
C VAL A 13 -0.38 -9.11 -9.37
N ASN A 14 0.00 -7.90 -8.93
CA ASN A 14 1.04 -7.73 -7.93
C ASN A 14 0.68 -8.45 -6.62
N LEU A 15 -0.48 -8.17 -6.05
CA LEU A 15 -0.97 -8.80 -4.83
C LEU A 15 -0.99 -10.34 -4.90
N GLU A 16 -1.48 -10.89 -6.00
CA GLU A 16 -1.76 -12.33 -6.10
C GLU A 16 -0.57 -13.15 -6.60
N GLN A 17 0.40 -12.55 -7.31
CA GLN A 17 1.39 -13.32 -8.07
C GLN A 17 2.84 -12.80 -8.01
N LEU A 18 3.07 -11.55 -7.57
CA LEU A 18 4.39 -10.94 -7.59
C LEU A 18 4.89 -10.60 -6.19
N ALA A 19 4.02 -10.10 -5.32
CA ALA A 19 4.35 -9.79 -3.94
C ALA A 19 4.72 -11.07 -3.18
N THR A 20 5.85 -11.01 -2.48
CA THR A 20 6.43 -12.14 -1.74
C THR A 20 6.33 -11.97 -0.24
N ILE A 21 6.06 -10.73 0.24
CA ILE A 21 6.07 -10.31 1.66
C ILE A 21 7.49 -10.36 2.27
N VAL A 22 8.21 -11.45 2.04
CA VAL A 22 9.62 -11.63 2.38
C VAL A 22 10.38 -12.00 1.10
N ALA A 23 11.32 -11.14 0.72
CA ALA A 23 12.21 -11.36 -0.41
C ALA A 23 13.52 -12.03 0.05
N GLU A 24 14.08 -12.88 -0.81
CA GLU A 24 15.42 -13.44 -0.61
C GLU A 24 16.45 -12.49 -1.24
N GLY A 25 17.27 -11.88 -0.40
CA GLY A 25 18.38 -11.02 -0.77
C GLY A 25 19.68 -11.78 -1.02
N PRO A 26 20.80 -11.05 -1.25
CA PRO A 26 22.11 -11.66 -1.45
C PRO A 26 22.48 -12.60 -0.30
N ASP A 27 23.16 -13.70 -0.64
CA ASP A 27 23.64 -14.71 0.32
C ASP A 27 22.54 -15.37 1.18
N GLY A 28 21.29 -15.37 0.69
CA GLY A 28 20.15 -15.99 1.37
C GLY A 28 19.57 -15.16 2.53
N VAL A 29 19.93 -13.87 2.62
CA VAL A 29 19.40 -12.97 3.64
C VAL A 29 17.93 -12.68 3.34
N LEU A 30 17.05 -12.95 4.30
CA LEU A 30 15.63 -12.59 4.18
C LEU A 30 15.43 -11.09 4.45
N LEU A 31 14.77 -10.41 3.51
CA LEU A 31 14.48 -8.97 3.56
C LEU A 31 12.96 -8.74 3.45
N PRO A 32 12.41 -7.70 4.08
CA PRO A 32 11.03 -7.28 3.80
C PRO A 32 10.88 -6.96 2.31
N ASP A 33 9.78 -7.41 1.72
CA ASP A 33 9.44 -7.04 0.35
C ASP A 33 9.06 -5.55 0.29
N THR A 34 9.54 -4.86 -0.74
CA THR A 34 9.23 -3.46 -1.02
C THR A 34 9.11 -3.26 -2.52
N VAL A 35 8.24 -2.36 -2.96
CA VAL A 35 8.04 -2.11 -4.40
C VAL A 35 7.75 -0.65 -4.69
N ILE A 36 8.47 -0.10 -5.65
CA ILE A 36 8.09 1.14 -6.32
C ILE A 36 7.61 0.81 -7.72
N GLY A 37 6.59 1.52 -8.19
CA GLY A 37 5.99 1.25 -9.49
C GLY A 37 5.64 2.53 -10.22
N THR A 38 5.58 2.48 -11.54
CA THR A 38 5.13 3.61 -12.37
C THR A 38 3.61 3.73 -12.43
N ASP A 39 2.93 3.28 -11.39
CA ASP A 39 1.49 3.25 -11.22
C ASP A 39 1.15 3.85 -9.84
N SER A 40 0.21 4.79 -9.79
CA SER A 40 -0.14 5.48 -8.53
C SER A 40 -0.71 4.53 -7.48
N HIS A 41 -1.36 3.46 -7.93
CA HIS A 41 -2.04 2.47 -7.09
C HIS A 41 -1.15 1.28 -6.74
N THR A 42 0.16 1.36 -7.02
CA THR A 42 1.19 0.48 -6.43
C THR A 42 1.01 0.37 -4.91
N THR A 43 0.47 1.41 -4.29
CA THR A 43 0.12 1.48 -2.87
C THR A 43 -0.82 0.37 -2.39
N MET A 44 -1.59 -0.29 -3.26
CA MET A 44 -2.49 -1.39 -2.89
C MET A 44 -1.78 -2.52 -2.12
N VAL A 45 -0.51 -2.80 -2.45
CA VAL A 45 0.26 -3.88 -1.83
C VAL A 45 0.58 -3.64 -0.35
N ASN A 46 0.50 -2.38 0.10
CA ASN A 46 0.69 -2.02 1.50
C ASN A 46 -0.35 -2.67 2.43
N GLY A 47 -1.50 -3.11 1.89
CA GLY A 47 -2.48 -3.89 2.66
C GLY A 47 -2.02 -5.29 3.05
N LEU A 48 -0.96 -5.80 2.40
CA LEU A 48 -0.29 -7.08 2.73
C LEU A 48 0.97 -6.89 3.59
N GLY A 49 1.29 -5.66 4.00
CA GLY A 49 2.53 -5.37 4.74
C GLY A 49 3.78 -5.24 3.85
N VAL A 50 3.61 -5.13 2.53
CA VAL A 50 4.69 -4.80 1.59
C VAL A 50 4.74 -3.29 1.41
N LEU A 51 5.87 -2.64 1.73
CA LEU A 51 5.96 -1.19 1.61
C LEU A 51 6.12 -0.80 0.13
N GLY A 52 5.17 -0.04 -0.41
CA GLY A 52 5.25 0.39 -1.81
C GLY A 52 4.44 1.61 -2.19
N TRP A 53 4.90 2.32 -3.22
CA TRP A 53 4.27 3.55 -3.72
C TRP A 53 4.57 3.82 -5.20
N GLY A 54 3.79 4.72 -5.78
CA GLY A 54 3.96 5.17 -7.16
C GLY A 54 5.12 6.17 -7.31
N VAL A 55 5.91 6.01 -8.36
CA VAL A 55 6.99 6.93 -8.77
C VAL A 55 6.87 7.27 -10.25
N GLY A 56 7.62 8.27 -10.71
CA GLY A 56 7.72 8.57 -12.14
C GLY A 56 8.56 7.54 -12.90
N GLY A 57 8.47 7.58 -14.24
CA GLY A 57 9.21 6.64 -15.10
C GLY A 57 10.72 6.77 -15.01
N LEU A 58 11.23 8.00 -14.82
CA LEU A 58 12.67 8.26 -14.69
C LEU A 58 13.23 7.68 -13.39
N GLU A 59 12.50 7.84 -12.28
CA GLU A 59 12.85 7.26 -10.98
C GLU A 59 12.88 5.73 -11.05
N ALA A 60 11.88 5.13 -11.68
CA ALA A 60 11.82 3.68 -11.88
C ALA A 60 13.00 3.19 -12.75
N GLU A 61 13.31 3.87 -13.85
CA GLU A 61 14.45 3.52 -14.72
C GLU A 61 15.79 3.62 -13.98
N ALA A 62 16.00 4.69 -13.21
CA ALA A 62 17.20 4.87 -12.40
C ALA A 62 17.41 3.70 -11.41
N GLN A 63 16.33 3.27 -10.74
CA GLN A 63 16.35 2.14 -9.82
C GLN A 63 16.63 0.80 -10.54
N MET A 64 16.10 0.61 -11.75
CA MET A 64 16.43 -0.55 -12.58
C MET A 64 17.92 -0.58 -12.99
N LEU A 65 18.57 0.57 -13.06
CA LEU A 65 20.02 0.71 -13.29
C LEU A 65 20.86 0.57 -12.01
N GLY A 66 20.25 0.25 -10.87
CA GLY A 66 20.93 0.07 -9.58
C GLY A 66 21.21 1.37 -8.83
N LEU A 67 20.64 2.50 -9.25
CA LEU A 67 20.78 3.76 -8.52
C LEU A 67 19.79 3.80 -7.36
N ALA A 68 20.25 4.19 -6.17
CA ALA A 68 19.37 4.36 -5.01
C ALA A 68 18.37 5.52 -5.21
N GLN A 69 17.13 5.31 -4.79
CA GLN A 69 16.07 6.32 -4.83
C GLN A 69 16.27 7.27 -3.64
N PRO A 70 16.59 8.55 -3.87
CA PRO A 70 16.66 9.51 -2.77
C PRO A 70 15.25 9.73 -2.21
N LEU A 71 15.01 9.27 -0.98
CA LEU A 71 13.75 9.49 -0.29
C LEU A 71 13.99 10.46 0.88
N ARG A 72 13.29 11.60 0.87
CA ARG A 72 13.16 12.40 2.10
C ARG A 72 12.36 11.58 3.08
N VAL A 73 12.91 11.33 4.27
CA VAL A 73 12.20 10.59 5.34
C VAL A 73 10.84 11.26 5.56
N PRO A 74 9.72 10.58 5.24
CA PRO A 74 8.40 11.16 5.39
C PRO A 74 7.99 11.19 6.86
N GLU A 75 7.12 12.12 7.23
CA GLU A 75 6.40 12.02 8.50
C GLU A 75 5.45 10.81 8.44
N ILE A 76 5.45 10.04 9.53
CA ILE A 76 4.59 8.86 9.70
C ILE A 76 3.45 9.23 10.65
N VAL A 77 2.22 9.07 10.18
CA VAL A 77 1.00 9.28 10.98
C VAL A 77 0.31 7.96 11.25
N GLY A 78 0.11 7.66 12.53
CA GLY A 78 -0.64 6.48 12.97
C GLY A 78 -2.15 6.67 12.82
N VAL A 79 -2.79 5.83 12.01
CA VAL A 79 -4.25 5.75 11.89
C VAL A 79 -4.75 4.63 12.80
N ARG A 80 -5.19 4.99 14.00
CA ARG A 80 -5.63 4.02 15.01
C ARG A 80 -7.10 3.65 14.83
N LEU A 81 -7.38 2.44 14.36
CA LEU A 81 -8.72 1.90 14.22
C LEU A 81 -9.17 1.21 15.52
N THR A 82 -10.40 1.50 15.96
CA THR A 82 -10.99 0.94 17.17
C THR A 82 -12.46 0.61 16.98
N GLY A 83 -12.99 -0.26 17.84
CA GLY A 83 -14.36 -0.76 17.73
C GLY A 83 -14.49 -1.85 16.67
N ALA A 84 -15.74 -2.17 16.35
CA ALA A 84 -16.09 -3.14 15.33
C ALA A 84 -17.04 -2.50 14.31
N VAL A 85 -17.09 -3.10 13.12
CA VAL A 85 -18.00 -2.67 12.06
C VAL A 85 -19.43 -3.04 12.44
N SER A 86 -20.37 -2.12 12.24
CA SER A 86 -21.79 -2.37 12.56
C SER A 86 -22.38 -3.46 11.65
N PRO A 87 -23.32 -4.29 12.15
CA PRO A 87 -24.00 -5.28 11.31
C PRO A 87 -24.64 -4.63 10.08
N GLY A 88 -24.43 -5.24 8.91
CA GLY A 88 -24.96 -4.76 7.63
C GLY A 88 -24.12 -3.68 6.94
N THR A 89 -23.02 -3.22 7.55
CA THR A 89 -22.03 -2.36 6.87
C THR A 89 -21.18 -3.19 5.92
N SER A 90 -21.03 -2.74 4.69
CA SER A 90 -20.19 -3.39 3.67
C SER A 90 -18.72 -2.93 3.76
N SER A 91 -17.81 -3.71 3.17
CA SER A 91 -16.41 -3.32 2.95
C SER A 91 -16.29 -1.95 2.29
N THR A 92 -17.13 -1.69 1.28
CA THR A 92 -17.16 -0.43 0.54
C THR A 92 -17.50 0.74 1.46
N ASP A 93 -18.45 0.57 2.38
CA ASP A 93 -18.83 1.62 3.33
C ASP A 93 -17.66 1.99 4.25
N VAL A 94 -16.91 0.99 4.73
CA VAL A 94 -15.71 1.20 5.55
C VAL A 94 -14.63 1.95 4.76
N VAL A 95 -14.28 1.46 3.57
CA VAL A 95 -13.25 2.04 2.70
C VAL A 95 -13.57 3.50 2.36
N LEU A 96 -14.80 3.78 1.92
CA LEU A 96 -15.21 5.13 1.52
C LEU A 96 -15.28 6.07 2.74
N THR A 97 -15.71 5.57 3.90
CA THR A 97 -15.73 6.37 5.13
C THR A 97 -14.33 6.76 5.58
N LEU A 98 -13.39 5.81 5.58
CA LEU A 98 -11.99 6.07 5.91
C LEU A 98 -11.34 7.03 4.91
N THR A 99 -11.54 6.80 3.61
CA THR A 99 -11.05 7.67 2.53
C THR A 99 -11.52 9.11 2.72
N ARG A 100 -12.81 9.31 2.98
CA ARG A 100 -13.38 10.64 3.23
C ARG A 100 -12.74 11.29 4.45
N ARG A 101 -12.64 10.57 5.59
CA ARG A 101 -12.04 11.12 6.81
C ARG A 101 -10.56 11.47 6.62
N LEU A 102 -9.76 10.58 6.04
CA LEU A 102 -8.33 10.84 5.82
C LEU A 102 -8.10 12.05 4.91
N ARG A 103 -8.97 12.26 3.92
CA ARG A 103 -8.95 13.46 3.08
C ARG A 103 -9.27 14.73 3.88
N GLU A 104 -10.21 14.69 4.82
CA GLU A 104 -10.55 15.81 5.71
C GLU A 104 -9.40 16.15 6.67
N GLU A 105 -8.63 15.15 7.12
CA GLU A 105 -7.46 15.32 8.00
C GLU A 105 -6.19 15.82 7.26
N ASN A 106 -6.26 16.07 5.94
CA ASN A 106 -5.19 16.64 5.13
C ASN A 106 -3.84 15.87 5.22
N VAL A 107 -3.90 14.55 5.06
CA VAL A 107 -2.73 13.64 5.13
C VAL A 107 -1.78 13.67 3.92
N ARG A 108 -1.70 14.81 3.23
CA ARG A 108 -1.01 14.93 1.95
C ARG A 108 0.48 14.65 2.07
N ALA A 109 0.99 13.74 1.24
CA ALA A 109 2.40 13.33 1.19
C ALA A 109 2.95 12.72 2.50
N LEU A 110 2.07 12.33 3.42
CA LEU A 110 2.44 11.60 4.63
C LEU A 110 2.46 10.09 4.37
N MET A 111 3.25 9.37 5.17
CA MET A 111 3.14 7.92 5.28
C MET A 111 2.13 7.60 6.36
N LEU A 112 1.09 6.85 6.03
CA LEU A 112 0.11 6.39 7.02
C LEU A 112 0.46 4.98 7.47
N GLU A 113 0.38 4.73 8.77
CA GLU A 113 0.49 3.39 9.35
C GLU A 113 -0.80 3.06 10.12
N PHE A 114 -1.52 2.04 9.69
CA PHE A 114 -2.76 1.61 10.31
C PHE A 114 -2.49 0.70 11.49
N THR A 115 -3.07 1.04 12.65
CA THR A 115 -2.82 0.36 13.93
C THR A 115 -4.10 0.19 14.74
N GLY A 116 -3.99 -0.52 15.86
CA GLY A 116 -5.09 -0.65 16.82
C GLY A 116 -5.97 -1.88 16.60
N PRO A 117 -6.84 -2.18 17.57
CA PRO A 117 -7.61 -3.43 17.60
C PRO A 117 -8.58 -3.57 16.42
N GLY A 118 -9.09 -2.45 15.87
CA GLY A 118 -10.02 -2.48 14.75
C GLY A 118 -9.40 -2.94 13.43
N VAL A 119 -8.06 -3.00 13.31
CA VAL A 119 -7.39 -3.55 12.12
C VAL A 119 -7.66 -5.04 11.98
N ALA A 120 -7.80 -5.77 13.09
CA ALA A 120 -8.07 -7.21 13.09
C ALA A 120 -9.47 -7.56 12.57
N GLU A 121 -10.39 -6.58 12.54
CA GLU A 121 -11.73 -6.73 11.98
C GLU A 121 -11.76 -6.60 10.44
N LEU A 122 -10.65 -6.14 9.84
CA LEU A 122 -10.55 -5.94 8.40
C LEU A 122 -9.99 -7.19 7.72
N THR A 123 -10.62 -7.62 6.63
CA THR A 123 -10.05 -8.66 5.78
C THR A 123 -8.80 -8.14 5.06
N ALA A 124 -7.97 -9.04 4.53
CA ALA A 124 -6.85 -8.63 3.67
C ALA A 124 -7.34 -7.81 2.46
N ALA A 125 -8.48 -8.18 1.87
CA ALA A 125 -9.09 -7.42 0.78
C ALA A 125 -9.50 -6.01 1.21
N ASP A 126 -10.05 -5.83 2.41
CA ASP A 126 -10.40 -4.49 2.93
C ASP A 126 -9.16 -3.62 3.10
N ARG A 127 -8.10 -4.18 3.71
CA ARG A 127 -6.81 -3.50 3.91
C ARG A 127 -6.19 -3.07 2.59
N CYS A 128 -6.11 -3.99 1.61
CA CYS A 128 -5.62 -3.69 0.27
C CYS A 128 -6.48 -2.63 -0.42
N THR A 129 -7.81 -2.66 -0.25
CA THR A 129 -8.70 -1.66 -0.83
C THR A 129 -8.48 -0.28 -0.21
N ILE A 130 -8.33 -0.19 1.12
CA ILE A 130 -8.00 1.07 1.81
C ILE A 130 -6.65 1.61 1.33
N ALA A 131 -5.65 0.74 1.23
CA ALA A 131 -4.31 1.09 0.79
C ALA A 131 -4.25 1.55 -0.68
N ASN A 132 -5.04 0.89 -1.54
CA ASN A 132 -5.22 1.26 -2.94
C ASN A 132 -5.73 2.70 -3.07
N MET A 133 -6.59 3.14 -2.15
CA MET A 133 -7.18 4.48 -2.16
C MET A 133 -6.24 5.61 -1.68
N ALA A 134 -4.96 5.31 -1.39
CA ALA A 134 -3.98 6.30 -0.93
C ALA A 134 -3.86 7.55 -1.82
N PRO A 135 -3.82 7.43 -3.16
CA PRO A 135 -3.84 8.59 -4.05
C PRO A 135 -5.08 9.48 -3.85
N GLU A 136 -6.24 8.91 -3.53
CA GLU A 136 -7.52 9.61 -3.41
C GLU A 136 -7.64 10.46 -2.14
N TYR A 137 -6.97 10.06 -1.04
CA TYR A 137 -6.80 10.88 0.17
C TYR A 137 -5.43 11.59 0.25
N GLY A 138 -4.57 11.43 -0.76
CA GLY A 138 -3.34 12.20 -0.96
C GLY A 138 -2.12 11.72 -0.16
N ALA A 139 -2.21 10.57 0.52
CA ALA A 139 -1.08 10.00 1.23
C ALA A 139 -0.04 9.44 0.26
N MET A 140 1.22 9.40 0.70
CA MET A 140 2.29 8.73 -0.05
C MET A 140 2.13 7.20 0.00
N THR A 141 1.82 6.68 1.19
CA THR A 141 1.61 5.26 1.47
C THR A 141 0.53 5.08 2.53
N ALA A 142 -0.05 3.88 2.57
CA ALA A 142 -1.06 3.49 3.54
C ALA A 142 -0.79 2.06 4.00
N PHE A 143 0.08 1.95 5.00
CA PHE A 143 0.73 0.73 5.43
C PHE A 143 -0.08 -0.03 6.50
N PHE A 144 -0.31 -1.31 6.25
CA PHE A 144 -0.84 -2.25 7.23
C PHE A 144 0.25 -3.27 7.56
N PRO A 145 0.81 -3.28 8.78
CA PRO A 145 1.79 -4.27 9.18
C PRO A 145 1.29 -5.72 8.98
N VAL A 146 2.24 -6.64 8.75
CA VAL A 146 2.01 -8.09 8.58
C VAL A 146 1.32 -8.70 9.80
#